data_AF-A0ABD4KUF5-F1
#
_entry.id   AF-A0ABD4KUF5-F1
#
_cell.length_a   1.000
_cell.length_b   1.000
_cell.length_c   1.000
_cell.angle_alpha   90.00
_cell.angle_beta   90.00
_cell.angle_gamma   90.00
#
_symmetry.space_group_name_H-M   'P 1'
#
loop_
_entity.id
_entity.type
_entity.pdbx_description
1 polymer ?
#
loop_
_entity_poly.entity_id
_entity_poly.type
_entity_poly.pdbx_seq_one_letter_code
_entity_poly.pdbx_strand_id
1 'polypeptide(L)'
;MKTINKGVEPNRLGVFRAANPDALWGKDKKSNELTEEAFRCCGARYQETQQQLRTDQGNLCAYCEQDLLSGTNGSLDDCRIEHFHPKSKRDLGEPNWGLTWDNLLAVCCGGNQSEVVDSDTRFETEPE
;
A
#
# COMPACT_ATOMS: atom_id res chain seq x y z
N MET A 1 -18.22 2.13 -4.09
CA MET A 1 -17.15 1.20 -3.68
C MET A 1 -17.58 -0.22 -3.94
N LYS A 2 -16.98 -0.88 -4.93
CA LYS A 2 -17.11 -2.34 -5.06
C LYS A 2 -16.57 -3.01 -3.79
N THR A 3 -17.23 -4.08 -3.35
CA THR A 3 -16.71 -4.89 -2.25
C THR A 3 -15.38 -5.51 -2.65
N ILE A 4 -14.35 -5.30 -1.83
CA ILE A 4 -13.04 -5.91 -2.01
C ILE A 4 -13.08 -7.30 -1.38
N ASN A 5 -12.95 -8.34 -2.21
CA ASN A 5 -12.83 -9.71 -1.72
C ASN A 5 -11.36 -10.01 -1.50
N LYS A 6 -10.91 -9.91 -0.25
CA LYS A 6 -9.54 -10.27 0.13
C LYS A 6 -9.30 -11.75 -0.12
N GLY A 7 -8.29 -12.02 -0.94
CA GLY A 7 -7.75 -13.35 -1.18
C GLY A 7 -6.82 -13.77 -0.06
N VAL A 8 -6.04 -14.81 -0.34
CA VAL A 8 -5.05 -15.35 0.59
C VAL A 8 -3.97 -14.31 0.85
N GLU A 9 -3.62 -14.13 2.13
CA GLU A 9 -2.53 -13.26 2.53
C GLU A 9 -1.22 -13.66 1.83
N PRO A 10 -0.46 -12.70 1.26
CA PRO A 10 0.84 -12.95 0.64
C PRO A 10 1.82 -13.61 1.62
N ASN A 11 2.54 -14.61 1.15
CA ASN A 11 3.47 -15.39 1.98
C ASN A 11 4.50 -14.50 2.69
N ARG A 12 5.10 -13.53 1.99
CA ARG A 12 6.12 -12.66 2.60
C ARG A 12 5.55 -11.70 3.64
N LEU A 13 4.28 -11.29 3.52
CA LEU A 13 3.60 -10.50 4.54
C LEU A 13 3.32 -11.36 5.77
N GLY A 14 2.74 -12.54 5.58
CA GLY A 14 2.40 -13.45 6.68
C GLY A 14 3.64 -13.91 7.46
N VAL A 15 4.70 -14.33 6.77
CA VAL A 15 5.97 -14.74 7.39
C VAL A 15 6.61 -13.59 8.15
N PHE A 16 6.64 -12.39 7.56
CA PHE A 16 7.24 -11.23 8.23
C PHE A 16 6.44 -10.83 9.47
N ARG A 17 5.10 -10.79 9.40
CA ARG A 17 4.23 -10.48 10.53
C ARG A 17 4.37 -11.51 11.66
N ALA A 18 4.47 -12.80 11.33
CA ALA A 18 4.65 -13.85 12.32
C ALA A 18 6.00 -13.76 13.04
N ALA A 19 7.06 -13.43 12.30
CA ALA A 19 8.40 -13.26 12.88
C ALA A 19 8.58 -11.93 13.63
N ASN A 20 7.86 -10.89 13.22
CA ASN A 20 7.98 -9.53 13.76
C ASN A 20 6.58 -8.93 14.03
N PRO A 21 5.85 -9.43 15.03
CA PRO A 21 4.48 -8.99 15.31
C PRO A 21 4.38 -7.49 15.63
N ASP A 22 5.43 -6.92 16.22
CA ASP A 22 5.50 -5.52 16.62
C ASP A 22 6.29 -4.64 15.64
N ALA A 23 6.67 -5.16 14.46
CA ALA A 23 7.38 -4.35 13.47
C ALA A 23 6.53 -3.21 12.91
N LEU A 24 7.21 -2.11 12.56
CA LEU A 24 6.59 -0.96 11.92
C LEU A 24 6.42 -1.19 10.42
N TRP A 25 5.40 -0.57 9.84
CA TRP A 25 5.18 -0.59 8.38
C TRP A 25 6.36 0.02 7.62
N GLY A 26 6.89 1.15 8.09
CA GLY A 26 8.04 1.84 7.51
C GLY A 26 8.90 2.45 8.62
N LYS A 27 10.10 2.92 8.26
CA LYS A 27 10.98 3.58 9.22
C LYS A 27 10.26 4.75 9.88
N ASP A 28 10.37 4.84 11.20
CA ASP A 28 10.01 6.06 11.89
C ASP A 28 11.04 7.14 11.53
N LYS A 29 10.56 8.29 11.06
CA LYS A 29 11.43 9.43 10.73
C LYS A 29 11.89 10.18 11.99
N LYS A 30 11.29 9.91 13.16
CA LYS A 30 11.55 10.60 14.43
C LYS A 30 12.54 9.86 15.33
N SER A 31 12.70 8.55 15.19
CA SER A 31 13.63 7.76 16.00
C SER A 31 14.95 7.56 15.26
N ASN A 32 16.05 8.04 15.85
CA ASN A 32 17.41 7.71 15.41
C ASN A 32 17.87 6.32 15.91
N GLU A 33 16.98 5.57 16.56
CA GLU A 33 17.23 4.18 16.91
C GLU A 33 17.38 3.33 15.65
N LEU A 34 18.29 2.35 15.73
CA LEU A 34 18.41 1.22 14.80
C LEU A 34 17.12 0.39 14.90
N THR A 35 16.00 0.93 14.45
CA THR A 35 14.72 0.23 14.52
C THR A 35 14.81 -1.01 13.64
N GLU A 36 14.36 -2.11 14.23
CA GLU A 36 14.09 -3.40 13.63
C GLU A 36 13.58 -3.27 12.18
N GLU A 37 13.92 -4.26 11.34
CA GLU A 37 13.68 -4.23 9.90
C GLU A 37 12.22 -3.85 9.58
N ALA A 38 11.96 -2.65 9.06
CA ALA A 38 10.59 -2.23 8.72
C ALA A 38 10.06 -2.99 7.49
N PHE A 39 8.75 -3.26 7.45
CA PHE A 39 8.15 -4.06 6.38
C PHE A 39 8.42 -3.49 4.98
N ARG A 40 8.11 -2.19 4.78
CA ARG A 40 8.23 -1.45 3.52
C ARG A 40 9.67 -1.33 3.01
N CYS A 41 10.68 -1.57 3.83
CA CYS A 41 12.08 -1.44 3.42
C CYS A 41 12.57 -2.59 2.53
N CYS A 42 11.85 -3.71 2.46
CA CYS A 42 12.16 -4.78 1.52
C CYS A 42 11.25 -4.69 0.29
N GLY A 43 11.85 -4.40 -0.87
CA GLY A 43 11.15 -4.28 -2.14
C GLY A 43 10.34 -5.54 -2.49
N ALA A 44 10.92 -6.73 -2.29
CA ALA A 44 10.24 -8.00 -2.59
C ALA A 44 8.98 -8.23 -1.74
N ARG A 45 9.00 -7.87 -0.45
CA ARG A 45 7.80 -7.96 0.42
C ARG A 45 6.71 -6.99 -0.04
N TYR A 46 7.11 -5.75 -0.30
CA TYR A 46 6.19 -4.69 -0.70
C TYR A 46 5.56 -5.00 -2.06
N GLN A 47 6.35 -5.40 -3.06
CA GLN A 47 5.89 -5.71 -4.41
C GLN A 47 4.95 -6.92 -4.43
N GLU A 48 5.28 -8.00 -3.70
CA GLU A 48 4.38 -9.17 -3.61
C GLU A 48 3.03 -8.78 -2.98
N THR A 49 3.07 -7.98 -1.90
CA THR A 49 1.85 -7.52 -1.22
C THR A 49 1.02 -6.61 -2.12
N GLN A 50 1.67 -5.69 -2.82
CA GLN A 50 1.03 -4.79 -3.77
C GLN A 50 0.39 -5.57 -4.93
N GLN A 51 1.08 -6.58 -5.46
CA GLN A 51 0.57 -7.39 -6.56
C GLN A 51 -0.67 -8.18 -6.14
N GLN A 52 -0.68 -8.78 -4.94
CA GLN A 52 -1.85 -9.49 -4.45
C GLN A 52 -3.03 -8.53 -4.22
N LEU A 53 -2.79 -7.33 -3.68
CA LEU A 53 -3.85 -6.32 -3.52
C LEU A 53 -4.44 -5.91 -4.87
N ARG A 54 -3.60 -5.71 -5.88
CA ARG A 54 -4.06 -5.43 -7.26
C ARG A 54 -4.92 -6.58 -7.76
N THR A 55 -4.52 -7.84 -7.57
CA THR A 55 -5.32 -9.01 -7.98
C THR A 55 -6.67 -9.05 -7.28
N ASP A 56 -6.70 -8.90 -5.96
CA ASP A 56 -7.93 -8.98 -5.15
C ASP A 56 -8.92 -7.84 -5.44
N GLN A 57 -8.41 -6.66 -5.79
CA GLN A 57 -9.21 -5.48 -6.11
C GLN A 57 -9.58 -5.37 -7.59
N GLY A 58 -9.23 -6.35 -8.43
CA GLY A 58 -9.46 -6.29 -9.87
C GLY A 58 -8.67 -5.17 -10.56
N ASN A 59 -7.50 -4.84 -10.02
CA ASN A 59 -6.58 -3.78 -10.44
C ASN A 59 -7.18 -2.36 -10.38
N LEU A 60 -8.16 -2.13 -9.50
CA LEU A 60 -8.77 -0.83 -9.27
C LEU A 60 -8.29 -0.17 -7.99
N CYS A 61 -8.17 1.15 -8.01
CA CYS A 61 -7.96 1.96 -6.81
C CYS A 61 -9.14 1.81 -5.86
N ALA A 62 -8.88 1.52 -4.58
CA ALA A 62 -9.95 1.35 -3.60
C ALA A 62 -10.82 2.62 -3.42
N TYR A 63 -10.28 3.82 -3.66
CA TYR A 63 -10.99 5.08 -3.41
C TYR A 63 -11.68 5.64 -4.65
N CYS A 64 -10.93 5.89 -5.72
CA CYS A 64 -11.48 6.50 -6.94
C CYS A 64 -12.02 5.50 -7.96
N GLU A 65 -11.81 4.19 -7.74
CA GLU A 65 -12.26 3.10 -8.62
C GLU A 65 -11.71 3.15 -10.06
N GLN A 66 -10.67 3.94 -10.31
CA GLN A 66 -9.94 3.95 -11.58
C GLN A 66 -8.92 2.81 -11.65
N ASP A 67 -8.54 2.43 -12.87
CA ASP A 67 -7.49 1.45 -13.13
C ASP A 67 -6.12 1.92 -12.60
N LEU A 68 -5.47 1.01 -11.88
CA LEU A 68 -4.10 1.21 -11.40
C LEU A 68 -3.11 0.82 -12.50
N LEU A 69 -2.41 1.80 -13.04
CA LEU A 69 -1.40 1.58 -14.08
C LEU A 69 -0.05 1.20 -13.46
N SER A 70 0.65 0.29 -14.13
CA SER A 70 2.04 -0.03 -13.81
C SER A 70 2.96 1.00 -14.46
N GLY A 71 4.09 1.30 -13.81
CA GLY A 71 5.08 2.23 -14.37
C GLY A 71 5.68 1.69 -15.67
N THR A 72 5.78 2.54 -16.69
CA THR A 72 6.40 2.22 -17.99
C THR A 72 7.31 3.36 -18.44
N ASN A 73 8.39 3.08 -19.16
CA ASN A 73 9.23 4.09 -19.84
C ASN A 73 9.68 5.28 -18.97
N GLY A 74 10.03 5.02 -17.71
CA GLY A 74 10.50 6.05 -16.76
C GLY A 74 9.41 6.66 -15.87
N SER A 75 8.13 6.39 -16.15
CA SER A 75 7.02 6.74 -15.26
C SER A 75 6.95 5.81 -14.06
N LEU A 76 6.56 6.36 -12.91
CA LEU A 76 6.39 5.60 -11.68
C LEU A 76 5.11 4.76 -11.73
N ASP A 77 5.14 3.66 -10.98
CA ASP A 77 3.95 2.85 -10.72
C ASP A 77 2.94 3.69 -9.94
N ASP A 78 1.71 3.76 -10.45
CA ASP A 78 0.65 4.58 -9.84
C ASP A 78 0.03 3.91 -8.61
N CYS A 79 0.31 2.65 -8.32
CA CYS A 79 -0.20 2.01 -7.13
C CYS A 79 0.68 2.29 -5.91
N ARG A 80 0.02 2.52 -4.78
CA ARG A 80 0.59 2.44 -3.44
C ARG A 80 -0.30 1.63 -2.53
N ILE A 81 0.26 1.19 -1.41
CA ILE A 81 -0.49 0.53 -0.34
C ILE A 81 -0.86 1.58 0.71
N GLU A 82 -2.16 1.71 0.98
CA GLU A 82 -2.74 2.53 2.04
C GLU A 82 -3.32 1.63 3.14
N HIS A 83 -3.54 2.20 4.33
CA HIS A 83 -4.15 1.52 5.46
C HIS A 83 -5.54 2.10 5.74
N PHE A 84 -6.53 1.25 6.03
CA PHE A 84 -7.85 1.70 6.47
C PHE A 84 -7.81 2.23 7.92
N HIS A 85 -7.32 1.43 8.86
CA HIS A 85 -6.95 1.83 10.21
C HIS A 85 -5.52 2.40 10.23
N PRO A 86 -5.26 3.50 10.95
CA PRO A 86 -3.94 4.12 10.98
C PRO A 86 -2.85 3.15 11.46
N LYS A 87 -1.77 3.04 10.68
CA LYS A 87 -0.60 2.20 11.00
C LYS A 87 0.13 2.56 12.31
N SER A 88 -0.13 3.74 12.88
CA SER A 88 0.43 4.20 14.16
C SER A 88 -0.45 3.87 15.36
N LYS A 89 -1.69 3.39 15.15
CA LYS A 89 -2.60 3.06 16.25
C LYS A 89 -2.22 1.69 16.81
N ARG A 90 -1.83 1.66 18.09
CA ARG A 90 -1.49 0.45 18.86
C ARG A 90 -2.08 0.55 20.25
N ASP A 91 -3.41 0.60 20.30
CA ASP A 91 -4.09 0.51 21.59
C ASP A 91 -3.89 -0.91 22.15
N LEU A 92 -3.84 -1.01 23.49
CA LEU A 92 -3.60 -2.28 24.16
C LEU A 92 -4.72 -3.28 23.79
N GLY A 93 -4.36 -4.39 23.14
CA GLY A 93 -5.29 -5.42 22.69
C GLY A 93 -5.77 -5.29 21.24
N GLU A 94 -5.40 -4.22 20.53
CA GLU A 94 -5.62 -4.13 19.08
C GLU A 94 -4.53 -4.88 18.29
N PRO A 95 -4.85 -5.44 17.11
CA PRO A 95 -3.84 -6.02 16.24
C PRO A 95 -2.89 -4.94 15.72
N ASN A 96 -1.70 -5.35 15.26
CA ASN A 96 -0.81 -4.46 14.52
C ASN A 96 -1.44 -4.12 13.16
N TRP A 97 -2.25 -3.05 13.12
CA TRP A 97 -2.95 -2.57 11.93
C TRP A 97 -2.00 -2.27 10.77
N GLY A 98 -0.75 -1.93 11.06
CA GLY A 98 0.28 -1.72 10.05
C GLY A 98 0.57 -2.95 9.20
N LEU A 99 0.42 -4.16 9.75
CA LEU A 99 0.74 -5.45 9.11
C LEU A 99 -0.49 -6.35 8.90
N THR A 100 -1.69 -5.88 9.24
CA THR A 100 -2.92 -6.66 9.11
C THR A 100 -3.40 -6.66 7.66
N TRP A 101 -3.51 -7.84 7.03
CA TRP A 101 -3.83 -7.96 5.60
C TRP A 101 -5.15 -7.30 5.20
N ASP A 102 -6.20 -7.52 6.00
CA ASP A 102 -7.52 -6.94 5.77
C ASP A 102 -7.52 -5.41 5.88
N ASN A 103 -6.49 -4.83 6.50
CA ASN A 103 -6.34 -3.40 6.67
C ASN A 103 -5.62 -2.71 5.51
N LEU A 104 -5.02 -3.45 4.59
CA LEU A 104 -4.24 -2.91 3.47
C LEU A 104 -5.12 -2.68 2.24
N LEU A 105 -4.89 -1.61 1.48
CA LEU A 105 -5.63 -1.31 0.26
C LEU A 105 -4.66 -0.90 -0.85
N ALA A 106 -4.87 -1.37 -2.07
CA ALA A 106 -4.22 -0.80 -3.25
C ALA A 106 -4.96 0.47 -3.67
N VAL A 107 -4.24 1.59 -3.74
CA VAL A 107 -4.78 2.89 -4.14
C VAL A 107 -3.86 3.55 -5.16
N CYS A 108 -4.42 4.45 -5.97
CA CYS A 108 -3.64 5.30 -6.87
C CYS A 108 -2.78 6.29 -6.06
N CYS A 109 -1.80 6.93 -6.70
CA CYS A 109 -1.04 8.00 -6.07
C CYS A 109 -1.86 9.27 -5.86
N GLY A 110 -3.00 9.39 -6.57
CA GLY A 110 -3.84 10.59 -6.60
C GLY A 110 -3.09 11.79 -7.18
N GLY A 111 -3.58 13.01 -6.91
CA GLY A 111 -2.98 14.28 -7.36
C GLY A 111 -1.57 14.59 -6.85
N ASN A 112 -1.01 13.77 -5.97
CA ASN A 112 0.24 14.07 -5.28
C ASN A 112 1.49 13.56 -6.00
N GLN A 113 1.34 12.87 -7.14
CA GLN A 113 2.46 12.40 -7.95
C GLN A 113 2.17 12.67 -9.43
N SER A 114 2.90 13.62 -10.02
CA SER A 114 2.74 13.99 -11.43
C SER A 114 3.53 13.09 -12.39
N GLU A 115 4.48 12.29 -11.90
CA GLU A 115 5.33 11.41 -12.73
C GLU A 115 4.74 10.00 -12.92
N VAL A 116 3.43 9.83 -12.74
CA VAL A 116 2.73 8.56 -13.01
C VAL A 116 2.37 8.43 -14.49
N VAL A 117 2.09 7.21 -14.93
CA VAL A 117 1.57 6.94 -16.28
C VAL A 117 0.26 7.70 -16.50
N ASP A 118 0.13 8.29 -17.70
CA ASP A 118 -1.02 9.07 -18.17
C ASP A 118 -1.39 10.26 -17.27
N SER A 119 -0.38 10.94 -16.70
CA SER A 119 -0.53 12.11 -15.82
C SER A 119 -1.53 13.15 -16.34
N ASP A 120 -1.53 13.40 -17.65
CA ASP A 120 -2.33 14.44 -18.30
C ASP A 120 -3.83 14.11 -18.37
N THR A 121 -4.21 12.84 -18.18
CA THR A 121 -5.61 12.38 -18.22
C THR A 121 -6.10 11.87 -16.87
N ARG A 122 -5.18 11.58 -15.94
CA ARG A 122 -5.45 11.12 -14.58
C ARG A 122 -6.02 12.21 -13.68
N PHE A 123 -5.65 13.46 -13.94
CA PHE A 123 -6.17 14.62 -13.24
C PHE A 123 -7.14 15.32 -14.17
N GLU A 124 -8.43 15.36 -13.82
CA GLU A 124 -9.37 16.27 -14.46
C GLU A 124 -8.86 17.69 -14.18
N THR A 125 -8.09 18.25 -15.11
CA THR A 125 -7.95 19.69 -15.19
C THR A 125 -9.28 20.20 -15.68
N GLU A 126 -10.13 20.72 -14.79
CA GLU A 126 -11.27 21.51 -15.22
C GLU A 126 -10.74 22.60 -16.16
N PRO A 127 -11.22 22.69 -17.42
CA PRO A 127 -10.86 23.81 -18.27
C PRO A 127 -11.40 25.09 -17.64
N GLU A 128 -10.52 26.08 -17.45
CA GLU A 128 -10.86 27.44 -16.98
C GLU A 128 -11.91 28.13 -17.86
#